data_AF-A0A6M3XNZ2-F1
#
_entry.id   AF-A0A6M3XNZ2-F1
#
_cell.length_a   1.000
_cell.length_b   1.000
_cell.length_c   1.000
_cell.angle_alpha   90.00
_cell.angle_beta   90.00
_cell.angle_gamma   90.00
#
_symmetry.space_group_name_H-M   'P 1'
#
loop_
_entity.id
_entity.type
_entity.pdbx_description
1 polymer ?
#
loop_
_entity_poly.entity_id
_entity_poly.type
_entity_poly.pdbx_seq_one_letter_code
_entity_poly.pdbx_strand_id
1 'polypeptide(L)' 'MTGSEKGRKIKAHKGGRTDRLFARVTKLEKAEIFQKARKLGLSIADLIIAAIRKFEG' A
#
# COMPACT_ATOMS: atom_id res chain seq x y z
N MET A 1 -36.63 8.96 2.32
CA MET A 1 -35.16 9.03 2.43
C MET A 1 -34.61 7.62 2.50
N THR A 2 -34.02 7.09 1.44
CA THR A 2 -33.12 5.91 1.50
C THR A 2 -32.32 5.86 0.21
N GLY A 3 -31.35 6.77 0.09
CA GLY A 3 -30.39 6.79 -1.03
C GLY A 3 -29.35 5.69 -0.82
N SER A 4 -29.30 4.77 -1.78
CA SER A 4 -28.40 3.62 -1.87
C SER A 4 -26.98 3.89 -1.35
N GLU A 5 -26.54 3.10 -0.36
CA GLU A 5 -25.12 2.88 -0.12
C GLU A 5 -24.53 2.27 -1.40
N LYS A 6 -23.86 3.10 -2.22
CA LYS A 6 -22.98 2.63 -3.29
C LYS A 6 -21.83 1.89 -2.62
N GLY A 7 -22.05 0.61 -2.33
CA GLY A 7 -21.00 -0.31 -1.89
C GLY A 7 -19.85 -0.20 -2.88
N ARG A 8 -18.72 0.37 -2.44
CA ARG A 8 -17.49 0.36 -3.23
C ARG A 8 -17.23 -1.10 -3.56
N LYS A 9 -17.36 -1.48 -4.83
CA LYS A 9 -16.90 -2.78 -5.33
C LYS A 9 -15.39 -2.82 -5.07
N ILE A 10 -15.00 -3.42 -3.95
CA ILE A 10 -13.59 -3.70 -3.66
C ILE A 10 -13.20 -4.70 -4.74
N LYS A 11 -12.44 -4.23 -5.75
CA LYS A 11 -11.88 -5.11 -6.77
C LYS A 11 -11.10 -6.17 -6.02
N ALA A 12 -11.42 -7.45 -6.25
CA ALA A 12 -10.61 -8.55 -5.75
C ALA A 12 -9.15 -8.25 -6.16
N HIS A 13 -8.24 -8.23 -5.19
CA HIS A 13 -6.83 -8.03 -5.51
C HIS A 13 -6.47 -9.14 -6.52
N LYS A 14 -6.05 -8.74 -7.73
CA LYS A 14 -5.52 -9.67 -8.71
C LYS A 14 -4.30 -10.31 -8.06
N GLY A 15 -4.43 -11.59 -7.73
CA GLY A 15 -3.55 -12.33 -6.85
C GLY A 15 -2.08 -12.30 -7.27
N GLY A 16 -1.20 -12.45 -6.28
CA GLY A 16 0.21 -12.75 -6.48
C GLY A 16 1.06 -12.64 -5.21
N ARG A 17 0.64 -11.86 -4.21
CA ARG A 17 1.36 -11.73 -2.94
C ARG A 17 0.68 -12.58 -1.87
N THR A 18 1.23 -13.77 -1.63
CA THR A 18 0.73 -14.75 -0.66
C THR A 18 1.38 -14.61 0.72
N ASP A 19 2.63 -14.17 0.74
CA ASP A 19 3.44 -14.12 1.96
C ASP A 19 3.38 -12.74 2.63
N ARG A 20 3.50 -12.76 3.97
CA ARG A 20 3.51 -11.54 4.79
C ARG A 20 4.95 -11.20 5.18
N LEU A 21 5.33 -9.95 4.96
CA LEU A 21 6.57 -9.38 5.45
C LEU A 21 6.30 -8.56 6.71
N PHE A 22 6.99 -8.89 7.80
CA PHE A 22 7.01 -8.08 9.02
C PHE A 22 8.34 -7.35 9.13
N ALA A 23 8.29 -6.02 9.24
CA ALA A 23 9.48 -5.18 9.39
C ALA A 23 9.36 -4.34 10.66
N ARG A 24 10.46 -4.26 11.43
CA ARG A 24 10.58 -3.31 12.53
C ARG A 24 11.07 -1.99 11.97
N VAL A 25 10.30 -0.93 12.21
CA VAL A 25 10.61 0.44 11.81
C VAL A 25 10.32 1.36 12.98
N THR A 26 11.02 2.49 13.02
CA THR A 26 10.73 3.58 13.95
C THR A 26 9.39 4.25 13.62
N LYS A 27 8.87 5.04 14.56
CA LYS A 27 7.65 5.84 14.33
C LYS A 27 7.81 6.85 13.19
N LEU A 28 9.01 7.43 13.05
CA LEU A 28 9.32 8.41 12.01
C LEU A 28 9.34 7.76 10.63
N GLU A 29 10.07 6.67 10.46
CA GLU A 29 10.12 5.92 9.20
C GLU A 29 8.73 5.45 8.77
N LYS A 30 7.91 4.96 9.72
CA LYS A 30 6.53 4.58 9.43
C LYS A 30 5.70 5.76 8.89
N ALA A 31 5.85 6.94 9.49
CA ALA A 31 5.15 8.14 9.05
C ALA A 31 5.60 8.58 7.65
N GLU A 32 6.90 8.55 7.38
CA GLU A 32 7.46 8.88 6.07
C GLU A 32 6.95 7.94 4.97
N ILE A 33 6.99 6.63 5.21
CA ILE A 33 6.46 5.61 4.29
C ILE A 33 4.98 5.90 3.98
N PHE A 34 4.19 6.20 5.03
CA PHE A 34 2.76 6.48 4.87
C PHE A 34 2.50 7.75 4.06
N GLN A 35 3.21 8.84 4.37
CA GLN A 35 3.07 10.11 3.64
C GLN A 35 3.48 9.94 2.17
N LYS A 36 4.58 9.23 1.90
CA LYS A 36 5.08 8.99 0.55
C LYS A 36 4.13 8.11 -0.27
N ALA A 37 3.58 7.06 0.34
CA ALA A 37 2.57 6.21 -0.28
C ALA A 37 1.31 7.00 -0.64
N ARG A 38 0.83 7.84 0.29
CA ARG A 38 -0.33 8.72 0.07
C ARG A 38 -0.09 9.73 -1.05
N LYS A 39 1.09 10.37 -1.08
CA LYS A 39 1.46 11.34 -2.12
C LYS A 39 1.47 10.71 -3.52
N LEU A 40 1.88 9.45 -3.62
CA LEU A 40 1.97 8.72 -4.89
C LEU A 40 0.69 7.96 -5.27
N GLY A 41 -0.32 7.93 -4.39
CA GLY A 41 -1.54 7.15 -4.60
C GLY A 41 -1.31 5.63 -4.63
N LEU A 42 -0.23 5.16 -3.98
CA LEU A 42 0.17 3.75 -3.97
C LEU A 42 -0.16 3.10 -2.63
N SER A 43 -0.32 1.77 -2.62
CA SER A 43 -0.28 1.02 -1.37
C SER A 43 1.15 1.04 -0.80
N ILE A 44 1.27 0.90 0.52
CA ILE A 44 2.58 0.81 1.19
C ILE A 44 3.39 -0.36 0.63
N ALA A 45 2.75 -1.50 0.37
CA ALA A 45 3.41 -2.66 -0.22
C ALA A 45 3.95 -2.36 -1.62
N ASP A 46 3.18 -1.68 -2.47
CA ASP A 46 3.64 -1.30 -3.81
C ASP A 46 4.79 -0.31 -3.77
N LEU A 47 4.75 0.65 -2.84
CA LEU A 47 5.86 1.59 -2.63
C LEU A 47 7.16 0.85 -2.27
N ILE A 48 7.10 -0.09 -1.32
CA ILE A 48 8.27 -0.84 -0.86
C ILE A 48 8.84 -1.69 -2.00
N ILE A 49 8.00 -2.45 -2.72
CA ILE A 49 8.46 -3.27 -3.85
C ILE A 49 9.04 -2.41 -4.97
N ALA A 50 8.43 -1.26 -5.29
CA ALA A 50 8.94 -0.34 -6.29
C ALA A 50 10.29 0.27 -5.87
N ALA A 51 10.48 0.57 -4.59
CA ALA A 51 11.74 1.09 -4.06
C ALA A 51 12.87 0.05 -4.15
N ILE A 52 12.58 -1.22 -3.78
CA ILE A 52 13.56 -2.32 -3.87
C ILE A 52 14.00 -2.53 -5.33
N ARG A 53 13.04 -2.61 -6.26
CA ARG A 53 13.34 -2.78 -7.70
C ARG A 53 14.16 -1.64 -8.31
N LYS A 54 14.06 -0.44 -7.75
CA LYS A 54 14.90 0.71 -8.16
C LYS A 54 16.30 0.66 -7.57
N PHE A 55 16.50 -0.09 -6.48
CA PHE A 55 17.80 -0.22 -5.82
C PHE A 55 18.68 -1.30 -6.47
N GLU A 56 18.07 -2.25 -7.17
CA GLU A 56 18.77 -3.28 -7.96
C GLU A 56 19.18 -2.83 -9.38
N GLY A 57 18.98 -1.54 -9.71
CA GLY A 57 19.43 -0.92 -10.96
C GLY A 57 20.65 -0.04 -10.74
#